data_AF-A0A5K1FWG8-F1
#
_entry.id   AF-A0A5K1FWG8-F1
#
_cell.length_a   1.000
_cell.length_b   1.000
_cell.length_c   1.000
_cell.angle_alpha   90.00
_cell.angle_beta   90.00
_cell.angle_gamma   90.00
#
_symmetry.space_group_name_H-M   'P 1'
#
loop_
_entity.id
_entity.type
_entity.pdbx_description
1 polymer ?
#
loop_
_entity_poly.entity_id
_entity_poly.type
_entity_poly.pdbx_seq_one_letter_code
_entity_poly.pdbx_strand_id
1 'polypeptide(L)' 'TVHEGKIYQLKLFCDKDYPDRPPTVRFQTRINMTCVDQETGF' A
#
# COMPACT_ATOMS: atom_id res chain seq x y z
N THR A 1 11.73 -3.41 -15.45
CA THR A 1 10.37 -2.83 -15.28
C THR A 1 10.46 -1.50 -14.53
N VAL A 2 9.46 -0.60 -14.59
CA VAL A 2 9.57 0.80 -14.03
C VAL A 2 9.84 0.85 -12.52
N HIS A 3 9.52 -0.24 -11.80
CA HIS A 3 9.66 -0.36 -10.35
C HIS A 3 10.79 -1.29 -9.91
N GLU A 4 11.57 -1.82 -10.85
CA GLU A 4 12.68 -2.74 -10.56
C GLU A 4 13.80 -2.03 -9.77
N GLY A 5 14.34 -2.71 -8.75
CA GLY A 5 15.44 -2.19 -7.93
C GLY A 5 15.05 -1.06 -6.97
N LYS A 6 13.77 -0.68 -6.86
CA LYS A 6 13.29 0.34 -5.94
C LYS A 6 12.75 -0.30 -4.65
N ILE A 7 13.05 0.31 -3.51
CA ILE A 7 12.50 -0.08 -2.20
C ILE A 7 11.36 0.88 -1.87
N TYR A 8 10.20 0.30 -1.53
CA TYR A 8 9.01 1.05 -1.14
C TYR A 8 8.59 0.68 0.27
N GLN A 9 8.07 1.66 1.01
CA GLN A 9 7.52 1.43 2.34
C GLN A 9 6.00 1.30 2.25
N LEU A 10 5.47 0.26 2.89
CA LEU A 10 4.04 0.00 3.04
C LEU A 10 3.66 0.15 4.51
N LYS A 11 2.43 0.60 4.78
CA LYS A 11 1.78 0.51 6.08
C LYS A 11 0.66 -0.52 5.99
N LEU A 12 0.70 -1.48 6.90
CA LEU A 12 -0.37 -2.44 7.12
C LEU A 12 -1.13 -2.01 8.37
N PHE A 13 -2.46 -1.96 8.28
CA PHE A 13 -3.33 -1.67 9.40
C PHE A 13 -4.29 -2.83 9.60
N CYS A 14 -4.08 -3.58 10.69
CA CYS A 14 -5.03 -4.57 11.17
C CYS A 14 -5.97 -3.87 12.15
N ASP A 15 -7.23 -3.69 11.74
CA ASP A 15 -8.24 -3.11 12.61
C ASP A 15 -8.86 -4.19 13.51
N LYS A 16 -9.97 -3.84 14.17
CA LYS A 16 -10.67 -4.73 15.13
C LYS A 16 -11.31 -5.95 14.46
N ASP A 17 -11.54 -5.90 13.15
CA ASP A 17 -12.20 -6.98 12.40
C ASP A 17 -11.18 -7.99 11.86
N TYR A 18 -9.87 -7.78 12.04
CA TYR A 18 -8.85 -8.76 11.70
C TYR A 18 -8.86 -9.94 12.70
N PRO A 19 -8.80 -11.23 12.25
CA PRO A 19 -8.51 -11.68 10.89
C PRO A 19 -9.73 -11.95 10.00
N ASP A 20 -10.96 -11.74 10.49
CA ASP A 20 -12.18 -11.96 9.71
C ASP A 20 -12.24 -11.07 8.46
N ARG A 21 -11.67 -9.86 8.54
CA ARG A 21 -11.34 -8.99 7.40
C ARG A 21 -9.83 -8.86 7.23
N PRO A 22 -9.32 -8.80 5.98
CA PRO A 22 -7.89 -8.61 5.74
C PRO A 22 -7.42 -7.22 6.19
N PRO A 23 -6.11 -7.04 6.44
CA PRO A 23 -5.58 -5.73 6.80
C PRO A 23 -5.72 -4.75 5.64
N THR A 24 -5.87 -3.47 5.96
CA THR A 24 -5.75 -2.42 4.94
C THR A 24 -4.28 -2.15 4.67
N VAL A 25 -3.90 -2.05 3.40
CA VAL A 25 -2.51 -1.79 2.97
C VAL A 25 -2.46 -0.46 2.24
N ARG A 26 -1.43 0.34 2.50
CA ARG A 26 -1.20 1.62 1.84
C ARG A 26 0.28 1.86 1.60
N PHE A 27 0.62 2.43 0.45
CA PHE A 27 1.96 2.93 0.18
C PHE A 27 2.24 4.19 1.00
N GLN A 28 3.31 4.16 1.79
CA GLN A 28 3.84 5.36 2.44
C GLN A 28 4.70 6.17 1.47
N THR A 29 5.42 5.48 0.57
CA THR A 29 6.19 6.12 -0.50
C THR A 29 5.26 6.45 -1.67
N ARG A 30 5.31 7.68 -2.21
CA ARG A 30 4.56 8.02 -3.43
C ARG A 30 4.97 7.10 -4.58
N ILE A 31 3.97 6.51 -5.24
CA ILE A 31 4.18 5.59 -6.37
C ILE A 31 3.19 5.93 -7.48
N ASN A 32 3.65 5.89 -8.73
CA ASN A 32 2.80 6.02 -9.89
C ASN A 32 2.52 4.61 -10.44
N MET A 33 1.45 3.99 -9.94
CA MET A 33 0.98 2.65 -10.34
C MET A 33 -0.53 2.72 -10.55
N THR A 34 -1.04 2.12 -11.62
CA THR A 34 -2.44 2.32 -12.06
C THR A 34 -3.49 1.90 -11.04
N CYS A 35 -3.17 0.96 -10.14
CA CYS A 35 -4.04 0.47 -9.09
C CYS A 35 -3.77 1.11 -7.72
N VAL A 36 -2.96 2.17 -7.66
CA VAL A 36 -2.65 2.89 -6.44
C VAL A 36 -3.02 4.36 -6.62
N ASP A 37 -3.85 4.86 -5.72
CA ASP A 37 -4.19 6.27 -5.66
C ASP A 37 -2.95 7.10 -5.33
N GLN A 38 -2.66 8.13 -6.10
CA GLN A 38 -1.41 8.87 -6.00
C GLN A 38 -1.35 9.82 -4.79
N GLU A 39 -2.50 10.24 -4.28
CA GLU A 39 -2.59 11.18 -3.16
C GLU A 39 -2.58 10.45 -1.83
N THR A 40 -3.36 9.37 -1.76
CA THR A 40 -3.59 8.58 -0.56
C THR A 40 -2.69 7.35 -0.49
N GLY A 41 -2.27 6.76 -1.62
CA GLY A 41 -1.43 5.56 -1.66
C GLY A 41 -2.19 4.25 -1.40
N PHE A 42 -3.53 4.29 -1.38
CA PHE A 42 -4.37 3.08 -1.33
C PHE A 42 -4.46 2.39 -2.67
#